data_AF-A0A1H8VLW5-F1
#
_entry.id   AF-A0A1H8VLW5-F1
#
_cell.length_a   1.000
_cell.length_b   1.000
_cell.length_c   1.000
_cell.angle_alpha   90.00
_cell.angle_beta   90.00
_cell.angle_gamma   90.00
#
_symmetry.space_group_name_H-M   'P 1'
#
loop_
_entity.id
_entity.type
_entity.pdbx_description
1 polymer ?
#
loop_
_entity_poly.entity_id
_entity_poly.type
_entity_poly.pdbx_seq_one_letter_code
_entity_poly.pdbx_strand_id
1 'polypeptide(L)'
;MTERLRPDAWVGDFSVPVDTTLALDVGPLSLTIHRSPMEWMLRHKSDGDLYADTVTLDRREEVRNETADRKEHRFVLAGDSPDLTISVRLPDRGIVSRPLTPLSIPSGETVRLYLSYPLWVVVSAGEPRRQMIEFPSVRLSDTWFGDNTREGVICYATRSRCRLNLADHPNLPNRATTPLVIRNHGDDTLLLDRVRLPVSTLSLYRDGDGRFWSEEVTLTRRADGGLADLELGRGAPAEAPGAARIAEPREVPQRNTLVRAFSALF
;
A
#
# COMPACT_ATOMS: atom_id res chain seq x y z
N MET A 1 22.42 -17.09 -11.69
CA MET A 1 21.13 -16.74 -12.30
C MET A 1 20.12 -16.72 -11.16
N THR A 2 19.81 -15.55 -10.62
CA THR A 2 18.90 -15.42 -9.47
C THR A 2 17.49 -15.76 -9.94
N GLU A 3 16.87 -16.78 -9.36
CA GLU A 3 15.51 -17.18 -9.70
C GLU A 3 14.55 -16.05 -9.34
N ARG A 4 13.73 -15.61 -10.31
CA ARG A 4 12.78 -14.52 -10.12
C ARG A 4 11.57 -15.08 -9.38
N LEU A 5 11.42 -14.72 -8.11
CA LEU A 5 10.30 -15.17 -7.28
C LEU A 5 8.99 -14.50 -7.69
N ARG A 6 7.86 -15.08 -7.27
CA ARG A 6 6.55 -14.44 -7.43
C ARG A 6 6.51 -13.10 -6.67
N PRO A 7 5.73 -12.10 -7.15
CA PRO A 7 5.68 -10.78 -6.52
C PRO A 7 5.26 -10.80 -5.04
N ASP A 8 4.48 -11.80 -4.61
CA ASP A 8 4.00 -11.96 -3.24
C ASP A 8 4.82 -12.93 -2.39
N ALA A 9 5.89 -13.54 -2.92
CA ALA A 9 6.65 -14.60 -2.25
C ALA A 9 7.33 -14.17 -0.93
N TRP A 10 7.44 -12.86 -0.70
CA TRP A 10 8.00 -12.26 0.51
C TRP A 10 6.97 -12.10 1.65
N VAL A 11 5.69 -12.38 1.40
CA VAL A 11 4.59 -12.30 2.38
C VAL A 11 4.18 -13.72 2.77
N GLY A 12 4.22 -14.01 4.07
CA GLY A 12 3.85 -15.33 4.61
C GLY A 12 4.55 -15.66 5.91
N ASP A 13 4.53 -16.95 6.23
CA ASP A 13 5.20 -17.52 7.39
C ASP A 13 6.58 -18.08 6.97
N PHE A 14 7.58 -17.80 7.78
CA PHE A 14 8.98 -18.19 7.60
C PHE A 14 9.49 -18.81 8.89
N SER A 15 10.42 -19.76 8.77
CA SER A 15 11.18 -20.28 9.90
C SER A 15 12.59 -19.71 9.87
N VAL A 16 12.98 -19.00 10.93
CA VAL A 16 14.30 -18.41 11.14
C VAL A 16 14.91 -19.04 12.39
N PRO A 17 15.81 -20.03 12.24
CA PRO A 17 16.55 -20.59 13.37
C PRO A 17 17.43 -19.54 14.06
N VAL A 18 17.87 -19.87 15.28
CA VAL A 18 18.87 -19.07 15.99
C VAL A 18 20.14 -18.98 15.14
N ASP A 19 20.81 -17.84 15.20
CA ASP A 19 22.01 -17.45 14.47
C ASP A 19 21.83 -17.40 12.93
N THR A 20 20.59 -17.35 12.46
CA THR A 20 20.26 -17.23 11.03
C THR A 20 19.66 -15.85 10.71
N THR A 21 19.93 -15.38 9.51
CA THR A 21 19.38 -14.15 8.94
C THR A 21 18.53 -14.47 7.72
N LEU A 22 17.29 -13.98 7.72
CA LEU A 22 16.45 -13.89 6.52
C LEU A 22 16.71 -12.54 5.86
N ALA A 23 17.14 -12.54 4.59
CA ALA A 23 17.36 -11.35 3.78
C ALA A 23 16.37 -11.31 2.62
N LEU A 24 15.73 -10.16 2.43
CA LEU A 24 14.70 -9.92 1.42
C LEU A 24 14.98 -8.61 0.71
N ASP A 25 14.95 -8.62 -0.63
CA ASP A 25 14.80 -7.40 -1.43
C ASP A 25 13.47 -7.47 -2.18
N VAL A 26 12.65 -6.43 -2.03
CA VAL A 26 11.29 -6.33 -2.56
C VAL A 26 11.12 -4.97 -3.23
N GLY A 27 11.39 -4.92 -4.53
CA GLY A 27 11.55 -3.67 -5.26
C GLY A 27 12.60 -2.78 -4.57
N PRO A 28 12.24 -1.56 -4.11
CA PRO A 28 13.15 -0.66 -3.40
C PRO A 28 13.35 -1.00 -1.91
N LEU A 29 12.61 -1.96 -1.34
CA LEU A 29 12.75 -2.32 0.08
C LEU A 29 13.82 -3.40 0.24
N SER A 30 14.84 -3.14 1.05
CA SER A 30 15.74 -4.17 1.57
C SER A 30 15.46 -4.38 3.06
N LEU A 31 15.29 -5.64 3.46
CA LEU A 31 14.94 -6.06 4.83
C LEU A 31 15.82 -7.24 5.23
N THR A 32 16.52 -7.12 6.35
CA THR A 32 17.19 -8.24 7.02
C THR A 32 16.60 -8.46 8.40
N ILE A 33 16.36 -9.72 8.73
CA ILE A 33 15.80 -10.17 10.00
C ILE A 33 16.73 -11.26 10.53
N HIS A 34 17.55 -10.89 11.50
CA HIS A 34 18.45 -11.79 12.18
C HIS A 34 17.83 -12.26 13.50
N ARG A 35 18.00 -13.54 13.82
CA ARG A 35 17.59 -14.10 15.10
C ARG A 35 18.80 -14.57 15.89
N SER A 36 18.96 -14.07 17.11
CA SER A 36 19.91 -14.57 18.10
C SER A 36 19.14 -15.19 19.28
N PRO A 37 19.81 -15.80 20.28
CA PRO A 37 19.11 -16.29 21.48
C PRO A 37 18.28 -15.19 22.15
N MET A 38 16.95 -15.39 22.21
CA MET A 38 15.96 -14.46 22.79
C MET A 38 15.86 -13.07 22.12
N GLU A 39 16.52 -12.86 20.99
CA GLU A 39 16.63 -11.56 20.34
C GLU A 39 16.30 -11.65 18.85
N TRP A 40 15.55 -10.67 18.36
CA TRP A 40 15.30 -10.44 16.95
C TRP A 40 15.83 -9.06 16.56
N MET A 41 16.69 -9.03 15.56
CA MET A 41 17.26 -7.81 15.00
C MET A 41 16.71 -7.59 13.59
N LEU A 42 16.06 -6.46 13.39
CA LEU A 42 15.49 -6.08 12.09
C LEU A 42 16.18 -4.85 11.56
N ARG A 43 16.67 -4.91 10.33
CA ARG A 43 17.25 -3.77 9.61
C ARG A 43 16.52 -3.58 8.29
N HIS A 44 16.03 -2.37 8.04
CA HIS A 44 15.39 -2.06 6.78
C HIS A 44 15.80 -0.71 6.21
N LYS A 45 15.72 -0.63 4.88
CA LYS A 45 15.92 0.59 4.11
C LYS A 45 15.05 0.54 2.87
N SER A 46 14.52 1.68 2.48
CA SER A 46 13.85 1.87 1.20
C SER A 46 14.71 2.78 0.33
N ASP A 47 15.42 2.21 -0.66
CA ASP A 47 16.26 2.96 -1.59
C ASP A 47 16.21 2.37 -3.00
N GLY A 48 16.81 3.07 -3.97
CA GLY A 48 16.83 2.62 -5.36
C GLY A 48 15.57 2.95 -6.17
N ASP A 49 15.29 2.12 -7.18
CA ASP A 49 14.21 2.34 -8.14
C ASP A 49 12.84 2.02 -7.53
N LEU A 50 11.97 3.04 -7.46
CA LEU A 50 10.60 2.93 -6.95
C LEU A 50 9.70 2.01 -7.80
N TYR A 51 10.13 1.65 -9.00
CA TYR A 51 9.42 0.77 -9.93
C TYR A 51 10.13 -0.56 -10.15
N ALA A 52 11.15 -0.88 -9.34
CA ALA A 52 11.75 -2.22 -9.34
C ALA A 52 10.69 -3.27 -8.95
N ASP A 53 10.65 -4.36 -9.71
CA ASP A 53 9.70 -5.46 -9.53
C ASP A 53 10.36 -6.76 -9.03
N THR A 54 11.63 -6.67 -8.66
CA THR A 54 12.42 -7.80 -8.17
C THR A 54 11.96 -8.22 -6.77
N VAL A 55 11.86 -9.53 -6.57
CA VAL A 55 11.75 -10.15 -5.25
C VAL A 55 12.87 -11.16 -5.11
N THR A 56 13.70 -10.99 -4.08
CA THR A 56 14.73 -11.96 -3.68
C THR A 56 14.48 -12.40 -2.25
N LEU A 57 14.81 -13.65 -1.97
CA LEU A 57 14.79 -14.22 -0.63
C LEU A 57 16.05 -15.06 -0.47
N ASP A 58 16.83 -14.75 0.56
CA ASP A 58 18.05 -15.46 0.91
C ASP A 58 18.08 -15.77 2.41
N ARG A 59 18.71 -16.89 2.76
CA ARG A 59 18.97 -17.28 4.15
C ARG A 59 20.46 -17.41 4.34
N ARG A 60 21.01 -16.63 5.25
CA ARG A 60 22.46 -16.51 5.46
C ARG A 60 22.80 -16.32 6.93
N GLU A 61 24.07 -16.51 7.28
CA GLU A 61 24.57 -16.14 8.61
C GLU A 61 24.56 -14.61 8.79
N GLU A 62 24.58 -14.15 10.05
CA GLU A 62 24.63 -12.71 10.32
C GLU A 62 25.93 -12.08 9.83
N VAL A 63 25.82 -10.97 9.12
CA VAL A 63 26.94 -10.08 8.85
C VAL A 63 26.89 -8.93 9.86
N ARG A 64 27.65 -9.03 10.96
CA ARG A 64 27.67 -8.06 12.08
C ARG A 64 28.09 -6.63 11.71
N ASN A 65 28.58 -6.40 10.49
CA ASN A 65 29.06 -5.11 9.99
C ASN A 65 28.23 -4.58 8.80
N GLU A 66 26.94 -4.88 8.72
CA GLU A 66 26.05 -4.23 7.76
C GLU A 66 25.98 -2.71 8.03
N THR A 67 26.03 -1.91 6.95
CA THR A 67 26.27 -0.46 7.00
C THR A 67 25.22 0.33 7.78
N ALA A 68 25.65 1.45 8.39
CA ALA A 68 24.86 2.37 9.23
C ALA A 68 23.69 3.11 8.54
N ASP A 69 23.43 2.85 7.26
CA ASP A 69 22.38 3.54 6.47
C ASP A 69 21.03 2.77 6.48
N ARG A 70 20.88 1.80 7.39
CA ARG A 70 19.64 1.05 7.61
C ARG A 70 19.03 1.43 8.95
N LYS A 71 17.70 1.51 9.01
CA LYS A 71 16.99 1.64 10.29
C LYS A 71 17.05 0.30 11.00
N GLU A 72 17.65 0.29 12.18
CA GLU A 72 17.79 -0.89 13.03
C GLU A 72 16.76 -0.88 14.16
N HIS A 73 16.17 -2.05 14.42
CA HIS A 73 15.20 -2.27 15.48
C HIS A 73 15.52 -3.60 16.17
N ARG A 74 15.62 -3.56 17.51
CA ARG A 74 15.96 -4.72 18.33
C ARG A 74 14.81 -5.07 19.25
N PHE A 75 14.41 -6.34 19.23
CA PHE A 75 13.31 -6.87 20.03
C PHE A 75 13.79 -8.04 20.88
N VAL A 76 13.41 -8.07 22.16
CA VAL A 76 13.65 -9.20 23.05
C VAL A 76 12.36 -9.96 23.22
N LEU A 77 12.33 -11.21 22.76
CA LEU A 77 11.18 -12.10 22.89
C LEU A 77 11.61 -13.32 23.72
N ALA A 78 10.93 -13.54 24.84
CA ALA A 78 11.06 -14.77 25.60
C ALA A 78 10.45 -15.93 24.79
N GLY A 79 11.27 -16.92 24.43
CA GLY A 79 10.84 -18.09 23.67
C GLY A 79 11.90 -18.55 22.67
N ASP A 80 11.76 -19.79 22.22
CA ASP A 80 12.65 -20.48 21.29
C ASP A 80 11.99 -20.77 19.92
N SER A 81 10.76 -20.29 19.71
CA SER A 81 10.08 -20.42 18.40
C SER A 81 10.87 -19.72 17.29
N PRO A 82 11.14 -20.42 16.16
CA PRO A 82 11.74 -19.84 14.96
C PRO A 82 10.73 -19.13 14.07
N ASP A 83 9.46 -19.06 14.48
CA ASP A 83 8.39 -18.64 13.61
C ASP A 83 8.40 -17.12 13.44
N LEU A 84 8.43 -16.70 12.17
CA LEU A 84 8.41 -15.33 11.73
C LEU A 84 7.29 -15.19 10.71
N THR A 85 6.44 -14.19 10.87
CA THR A 85 5.42 -13.85 9.88
C THR A 85 5.69 -12.46 9.33
N ILE A 86 5.77 -12.37 8.01
CA ILE A 86 5.76 -11.08 7.29
C ILE A 86 4.39 -10.95 6.63
N SER A 87 3.65 -9.93 7.05
CA SER A 87 2.35 -9.60 6.48
C SER A 87 2.34 -8.17 5.97
N VAL A 88 1.32 -7.81 5.20
CA VAL A 88 1.16 -6.48 4.62
C VAL A 88 -0.19 -5.89 4.94
N ARG A 89 -0.24 -4.56 5.03
CA ARG A 89 -1.46 -3.77 5.22
C ARG A 89 -1.45 -2.56 4.29
N LEU A 90 -2.64 -2.01 4.04
CA LEU A 90 -2.76 -0.71 3.37
C LEU A 90 -2.17 0.42 4.24
N PRO A 91 -1.88 1.61 3.69
CA PRO A 91 -1.43 2.76 4.46
C PRO A 91 -2.39 3.15 5.59
N ASP A 92 -1.86 3.75 6.65
CA ASP A 92 -2.60 4.24 7.82
C ASP A 92 -3.24 5.62 7.63
N ARG A 93 -3.06 6.24 6.47
CA ARG A 93 -3.66 7.54 6.11
C ARG A 93 -4.11 7.53 4.66
N GLY A 94 -5.00 8.47 4.33
CA GLY A 94 -5.44 8.67 2.95
C GLY A 94 -4.28 8.93 1.99
N ILE A 95 -4.42 8.48 0.75
CA ILE A 95 -3.46 8.68 -0.34
C ILE A 95 -3.98 9.76 -1.28
N VAL A 96 -3.20 10.80 -1.51
CA VAL A 96 -3.43 11.79 -2.55
C VAL A 96 -2.62 11.43 -3.78
N SER A 97 -3.31 11.19 -4.89
CA SER A 97 -2.71 10.89 -6.19
C SER A 97 -3.05 11.97 -7.19
N ARG A 98 -2.16 12.18 -8.15
CA ARG A 98 -2.32 13.15 -9.24
C ARG A 98 -2.19 12.43 -10.58
N PRO A 99 -3.11 12.66 -11.53
CA PRO A 99 -2.86 12.35 -12.93
C PRO A 99 -1.58 13.01 -13.44
N LEU A 100 -0.93 12.44 -14.46
CA LEU A 100 0.25 13.04 -15.08
C LEU A 100 -0.07 14.42 -15.68
N THR A 101 -1.23 14.51 -16.32
CA THR A 101 -1.87 15.73 -16.80
C THR A 101 -3.27 15.77 -16.24
N PRO A 102 -3.78 16.93 -15.79
CA PRO A 102 -5.16 17.04 -15.32
C PRO A 102 -6.15 16.39 -16.29
N LEU A 103 -7.13 15.68 -15.74
CA LEU A 103 -8.11 14.93 -16.53
C LEU A 103 -9.42 15.71 -16.54
N SER A 104 -9.86 16.14 -17.72
CA SER A 104 -11.19 16.72 -17.93
C SER A 104 -12.19 15.60 -18.15
N ILE A 105 -13.17 15.50 -17.25
CA ILE A 105 -14.25 14.50 -17.32
C ILE A 105 -15.54 15.26 -17.66
N PRO A 106 -16.03 15.20 -18.91
CA PRO A 106 -17.25 15.90 -19.31
C PRO A 106 -18.48 15.54 -18.46
N SER A 107 -19.51 16.37 -18.52
CA SER A 107 -20.81 16.07 -17.92
C SER A 107 -21.38 14.75 -18.45
N GLY A 108 -21.91 13.92 -17.55
CA GLY A 108 -22.50 12.61 -17.87
C GLY A 108 -21.48 11.47 -18.00
N GLU A 109 -20.18 11.78 -18.06
CA GLU A 109 -19.15 10.77 -18.29
C GLU A 109 -18.74 10.02 -17.03
N THR A 110 -18.27 8.79 -17.23
CA THR A 110 -17.69 7.94 -16.20
C THR A 110 -16.31 7.47 -16.63
N VAL A 111 -15.33 7.60 -15.74
CA VAL A 111 -13.96 7.14 -15.99
C VAL A 111 -13.52 6.16 -14.90
N ARG A 112 -12.69 5.19 -15.30
CA ARG A 112 -12.01 4.26 -14.40
C ARG A 112 -10.51 4.55 -14.41
N LEU A 113 -9.94 4.67 -13.23
CA LEU A 113 -8.53 4.96 -12.99
C LEU A 113 -7.94 3.88 -12.08
N TYR A 114 -6.64 3.64 -12.20
CA TYR A 114 -5.88 2.73 -11.34
C TYR A 114 -4.82 3.51 -10.59
N LEU A 115 -4.92 3.47 -9.27
CA LEU A 115 -4.01 4.14 -8.36
C LEU A 115 -3.22 3.10 -7.60
N SER A 116 -1.93 3.33 -7.42
CA SER A 116 -1.07 2.41 -6.70
C SER A 116 -0.17 3.12 -5.73
N TYR A 117 0.04 2.47 -4.60
CA TYR A 117 0.76 3.04 -3.48
C TYR A 117 1.45 1.93 -2.67
N PRO A 118 2.57 2.25 -1.99
CA PRO A 118 3.32 1.29 -1.19
C PRO A 118 2.48 0.70 -0.05
N LEU A 119 2.79 -0.55 0.28
CA LEU A 119 2.23 -1.30 1.41
C LEU A 119 2.99 -1.04 2.70
N TRP A 120 2.31 -1.23 3.83
CA TRP A 120 2.95 -1.29 5.14
C TRP A 120 3.32 -2.72 5.44
N VAL A 121 4.58 -2.95 5.79
CA VAL A 121 5.13 -4.23 6.19
C VAL A 121 4.92 -4.39 7.68
N VAL A 122 4.35 -5.51 8.08
CA VAL A 122 4.18 -5.91 9.47
C VAL A 122 5.00 -7.16 9.70
N VAL A 123 5.95 -7.09 10.63
CA VAL A 123 6.75 -8.26 11.03
C VAL A 123 6.33 -8.71 12.42
N SER A 124 5.99 -9.99 12.54
CA SER A 124 5.61 -10.64 13.78
C SER A 124 6.48 -11.87 14.02
N ALA A 125 6.70 -12.25 15.28
CA ALA A 125 7.46 -13.44 15.63
C ALA A 125 6.92 -14.15 16.88
N GLY A 126 7.33 -15.40 17.04
CA GLY A 126 7.10 -16.24 18.22
C GLY A 126 5.71 -16.88 18.30
N GLU A 127 5.52 -17.63 19.39
CA GLU A 127 4.27 -18.33 19.72
C GLU A 127 3.90 -18.02 21.20
N PRO A 128 2.78 -17.34 21.49
CA PRO A 128 1.82 -16.78 20.54
C PRO A 128 2.42 -15.65 19.71
N ARG A 129 1.99 -15.53 18.45
CA ARG A 129 2.45 -14.51 17.49
C ARG A 129 2.37 -13.10 18.06
N ARG A 130 3.49 -12.37 18.08
CA ARG A 130 3.57 -10.97 18.52
C ARG A 130 4.06 -10.07 17.40
N GLN A 131 3.34 -8.98 17.14
CA GLN A 131 3.82 -7.95 16.22
C GLN A 131 5.02 -7.23 16.84
N MET A 132 6.16 -7.26 16.15
CA MET A 132 7.38 -6.56 16.56
C MET A 132 7.37 -5.14 15.99
N ILE A 133 7.16 -5.00 14.69
CA ILE A 133 7.23 -3.70 14.01
C ILE A 133 6.26 -3.62 12.85
N GLU A 134 5.87 -2.39 12.55
CA GLU A 134 5.18 -2.02 11.33
C GLU A 134 5.84 -0.77 10.71
N PHE A 135 6.09 -0.79 9.40
CA PHE A 135 6.72 0.33 8.68
C PHE A 135 6.33 0.32 7.18
N PRO A 136 6.34 1.48 6.49
CA PRO A 136 6.05 1.52 5.06
C PRO A 136 7.17 0.87 4.24
N SER A 137 6.83 0.09 3.20
CA SER A 137 7.80 -0.46 2.26
C SER A 137 8.55 0.63 1.48
N VAL A 138 7.92 1.78 1.29
CA VAL A 138 8.52 3.04 0.81
C VAL A 138 7.88 4.20 1.55
N ARG A 139 8.69 5.04 2.19
CA ARG A 139 8.19 6.24 2.87
C ARG A 139 7.63 7.24 1.84
N LEU A 140 6.33 7.47 1.89
CA LEU A 140 5.68 8.54 1.15
C LEU A 140 5.86 9.89 1.85
N SER A 141 5.81 10.97 1.06
CA SER A 141 5.81 12.34 1.59
C SER A 141 4.45 12.67 2.20
N ASP A 142 4.46 13.35 3.34
CA ASP A 142 3.25 13.91 3.94
C ASP A 142 2.71 15.06 3.05
N THR A 143 1.40 15.17 2.93
CA THR A 143 0.73 16.22 2.15
C THR A 143 -0.57 16.63 2.82
N TRP A 144 -0.98 17.88 2.59
CA TRP A 144 -2.23 18.43 3.08
C TRP A 144 -3.29 18.40 1.98
N PHE A 145 -4.44 17.79 2.28
CA PHE A 145 -5.60 17.76 1.39
C PHE A 145 -6.76 18.56 2.00
N GLY A 146 -7.06 19.70 1.40
CA GLY A 146 -8.07 20.64 1.87
C GLY A 146 -8.03 21.93 1.05
N ASP A 147 -9.03 22.80 1.27
CA ASP A 147 -9.20 24.06 0.53
C ASP A 147 -8.18 25.11 0.98
N ASN A 148 -7.76 25.04 2.24
CA ASN A 148 -6.82 25.97 2.84
C ASN A 148 -5.98 25.27 3.93
N THR A 149 -5.02 25.97 4.53
CA THR A 149 -4.09 25.42 5.53
C THR A 149 -4.72 25.15 6.91
N ARG A 150 -5.98 25.51 7.12
CA ARG A 150 -6.73 25.33 8.38
C ARG A 150 -7.76 24.21 8.29
N GLU A 151 -8.32 24.00 7.10
CA GLU A 151 -9.39 23.04 6.82
C GLU A 151 -8.90 22.00 5.83
N GLY A 152 -8.69 20.79 6.32
CA GLY A 152 -8.16 19.69 5.52
C GLY A 152 -7.72 18.53 6.39
N VAL A 153 -7.06 17.58 5.75
CA VAL A 153 -6.58 16.35 6.38
C VAL A 153 -5.16 16.06 5.92
N ILE A 154 -4.36 15.53 6.85
CA ILE A 154 -3.02 15.01 6.52
C ILE A 154 -3.18 13.68 5.79
N CYS A 155 -2.53 13.58 4.64
CA CYS A 155 -2.49 12.43 3.77
C CYS A 155 -1.05 12.14 3.36
N TYR A 156 -0.84 11.04 2.64
CA TYR A 156 0.40 10.82 1.90
C TYR A 156 0.25 11.18 0.43
N ALA A 157 1.29 11.75 -0.17
CA ALA A 157 1.36 11.95 -1.61
C ALA A 157 1.99 10.72 -2.28
N THR A 158 1.31 10.17 -3.30
CA THR A 158 1.89 9.16 -4.19
C THR A 158 2.26 9.76 -5.54
N ARG A 159 3.31 9.23 -6.17
CA ARG A 159 3.74 9.58 -7.53
C ARG A 159 3.07 8.71 -8.61
N SER A 160 2.10 7.86 -8.23
CA SER A 160 1.38 7.04 -9.21
C SER A 160 0.56 7.92 -10.14
N ARG A 161 0.72 7.72 -11.45
CA ARG A 161 0.19 8.60 -12.50
C ARG A 161 -1.32 8.46 -12.78
N CYS A 162 -2.13 7.97 -11.85
CA CYS A 162 -3.56 7.66 -12.02
C CYS A 162 -3.88 7.09 -13.43
N ARG A 163 -3.42 5.86 -13.73
CA ARG A 163 -3.47 5.34 -15.10
C ARG A 163 -4.89 4.95 -15.51
N LEU A 164 -5.25 5.16 -16.77
CA LEU A 164 -6.55 4.75 -17.32
C LEU A 164 -6.61 3.26 -17.65
N ASN A 165 -5.50 2.69 -18.12
CA ASN A 165 -5.42 1.28 -18.48
C ASN A 165 -4.59 0.51 -17.44
N LEU A 166 -5.15 -0.61 -16.98
CA LEU A 166 -4.46 -1.52 -16.06
C LEU A 166 -3.22 -2.16 -16.70
N ALA A 167 -3.23 -2.40 -18.02
CA ALA A 167 -2.09 -2.96 -18.74
C ALA A 167 -0.85 -2.07 -18.64
N ASP A 168 -1.04 -0.76 -18.49
CA ASP A 168 0.05 0.18 -18.27
C ASP A 168 0.54 0.14 -16.81
N HIS A 169 -0.17 -0.52 -15.91
CA HIS A 169 0.16 -0.56 -14.49
C HIS A 169 1.08 -1.75 -14.17
N PRO A 170 2.37 -1.53 -13.83
CA PRO A 170 3.26 -2.62 -13.46
C PRO A 170 2.74 -3.34 -12.20
N ASN A 171 2.92 -4.66 -12.16
CA ASN A 171 2.67 -5.45 -10.96
C ASN A 171 3.86 -5.34 -10.00
N LEU A 172 3.88 -4.31 -9.17
CA LEU A 172 4.98 -4.08 -8.24
C LEU A 172 4.75 -4.83 -6.92
N PRO A 173 5.74 -5.61 -6.45
CA PRO A 173 5.57 -6.56 -5.33
C PRO A 173 5.29 -5.88 -3.98
N ASN A 174 5.64 -4.60 -3.84
CA ASN A 174 5.50 -3.85 -2.60
C ASN A 174 4.36 -2.82 -2.63
N ARG A 175 3.46 -2.86 -3.62
CA ARG A 175 2.38 -1.87 -3.80
C ARG A 175 1.02 -2.53 -3.99
N ALA A 176 -0.02 -1.91 -3.43
CA ALA A 176 -1.41 -2.24 -3.76
C ALA A 176 -1.89 -1.42 -4.95
N THR A 177 -2.97 -1.91 -5.59
CA THR A 177 -3.73 -1.20 -6.62
C THR A 177 -5.18 -1.02 -6.19
N THR A 178 -5.67 0.21 -6.28
CA THR A 178 -7.08 0.58 -6.08
C THR A 178 -7.67 1.02 -7.40
N PRO A 179 -8.69 0.30 -7.91
CA PRO A 179 -9.55 0.82 -8.96
C PRO A 179 -10.40 1.97 -8.40
N LEU A 180 -10.41 3.08 -9.12
CA LEU A 180 -11.18 4.27 -8.82
C LEU A 180 -12.11 4.56 -9.98
N VAL A 181 -13.41 4.57 -9.72
CA VAL A 181 -14.43 5.03 -10.66
C VAL A 181 -14.82 6.45 -10.31
N ILE A 182 -14.83 7.36 -11.28
CA ILE A 182 -15.33 8.72 -11.12
C ILE A 182 -16.51 8.90 -12.06
N ARG A 183 -17.67 9.27 -11.51
CA ARG A 183 -18.88 9.60 -12.24
C ARG A 183 -19.15 11.09 -12.14
N ASN A 184 -19.19 11.80 -13.26
CA ASN A 184 -19.56 13.20 -13.29
C ASN A 184 -21.03 13.35 -13.66
N HIS A 185 -21.91 13.42 -12.67
CA HIS A 185 -23.34 13.72 -12.89
C HIS A 185 -23.65 15.22 -12.75
N GLY A 186 -22.63 16.08 -12.69
CA GLY A 186 -22.83 17.53 -12.81
C GLY A 186 -23.11 17.96 -14.24
N ASP A 187 -23.51 19.21 -14.42
CA ASP A 187 -23.84 19.84 -15.70
C ASP A 187 -22.62 20.46 -16.42
N ASP A 188 -21.48 20.52 -15.74
CA ASP A 188 -20.19 21.02 -16.23
C ASP A 188 -19.08 19.94 -16.21
N THR A 189 -17.98 20.24 -16.89
CA THR A 189 -16.79 19.36 -16.93
C THR A 189 -16.09 19.36 -15.58
N LEU A 190 -15.85 18.17 -15.02
CA LEU A 190 -15.02 18.00 -13.83
C LEU A 190 -13.54 17.99 -14.23
N LEU A 191 -12.79 18.99 -13.80
CA LEU A 191 -11.32 18.99 -13.90
C LEU A 191 -10.71 18.27 -12.69
N LEU A 192 -10.08 17.12 -12.94
CA LEU A 192 -9.44 16.31 -11.91
C LEU A 192 -7.93 16.60 -11.84
N ASP A 193 -7.53 17.41 -10.86
CA ASP A 193 -6.12 17.70 -10.58
C ASP A 193 -5.49 16.75 -9.57
N ARG A 194 -6.21 16.46 -8.48
CA ARG A 194 -5.82 15.49 -7.46
C ARG A 194 -7.04 14.82 -6.85
N VAL A 195 -6.85 13.56 -6.47
CA VAL A 195 -7.85 12.75 -5.78
C VAL A 195 -7.28 12.18 -4.49
N ARG A 196 -8.09 12.17 -3.44
CA ARG A 196 -7.79 11.50 -2.17
C ARG A 196 -8.53 10.16 -2.10
N LEU A 197 -7.80 9.07 -1.90
CA LEU A 197 -8.32 7.76 -1.57
C LEU A 197 -8.29 7.52 -0.04
N PRO A 198 -9.38 7.04 0.58
CA PRO A 198 -9.44 6.73 2.01
C PRO A 198 -8.93 5.31 2.30
N VAL A 199 -7.68 5.01 1.92
CA VAL A 199 -7.14 3.64 1.93
C VAL A 199 -7.08 2.98 3.31
N SER A 200 -7.11 3.76 4.40
CA SER A 200 -7.20 3.25 5.77
C SER A 200 -8.52 2.53 6.06
N THR A 201 -9.57 2.86 5.31
CA THR A 201 -10.91 2.24 5.40
C THR A 201 -11.13 1.09 4.42
N LEU A 202 -10.10 0.73 3.64
CA LEU A 202 -10.15 -0.34 2.64
C LEU A 202 -9.47 -1.61 3.19
N SER A 203 -9.90 -2.77 2.71
CA SER A 203 -9.22 -4.04 2.97
C SER A 203 -8.14 -4.29 1.92
N LEU A 204 -7.25 -5.24 2.22
CA LEU A 204 -6.24 -5.71 1.28
C LEU A 204 -6.56 -7.11 0.79
N TYR A 205 -6.51 -7.30 -0.52
CA TYR A 205 -6.71 -8.56 -1.21
C TYR A 205 -5.46 -8.95 -1.98
N ARG A 206 -5.30 -10.25 -2.22
CA ARG A 206 -4.22 -10.82 -3.03
C ARG A 206 -4.83 -11.77 -4.06
N ASP A 207 -4.51 -11.56 -5.34
CA ASP A 207 -4.96 -12.43 -6.41
C ASP A 207 -4.03 -13.65 -6.64
N GLY A 208 -4.39 -14.50 -7.59
CA GLY A 208 -3.62 -15.68 -7.95
C GLY A 208 -2.23 -15.37 -8.52
N ASP A 209 -2.00 -14.16 -9.05
CA ASP A 209 -0.74 -13.71 -9.66
C ASP A 209 0.16 -12.96 -8.66
N GLY A 210 -0.25 -12.88 -7.40
CA GLY A 210 0.51 -12.21 -6.35
C GLY A 210 0.42 -10.69 -6.41
N ARG A 211 -0.55 -10.12 -7.15
CA ARG A 211 -0.83 -8.69 -7.11
C ARG A 211 -1.71 -8.36 -5.91
N PHE A 212 -1.41 -7.23 -5.29
CA PHE A 212 -2.18 -6.70 -4.18
C PHE A 212 -3.23 -5.69 -4.64
N TRP A 213 -4.45 -5.85 -4.12
CA TRP A 213 -5.63 -5.07 -4.50
C TRP A 213 -6.34 -4.51 -3.27
N SER A 214 -7.05 -3.41 -3.43
CA SER A 214 -8.10 -2.99 -2.49
C SER A 214 -9.48 -3.14 -3.14
N GLU A 215 -10.53 -2.87 -2.39
CA GLU A 215 -11.85 -2.62 -2.99
C GLU A 215 -11.78 -1.51 -4.04
N GLU A 216 -12.72 -1.56 -4.98
CA GLU A 216 -13.02 -0.42 -5.85
C GLU A 216 -13.56 0.74 -5.01
N VAL A 217 -13.11 1.94 -5.34
CA VAL A 217 -13.65 3.19 -4.82
C VAL A 217 -14.43 3.87 -5.93
N THR A 218 -15.69 4.21 -5.69
CA THR A 218 -16.50 5.02 -6.62
C THR A 218 -16.74 6.41 -6.02
N LEU A 219 -16.45 7.44 -6.81
CA LEU A 219 -16.71 8.84 -6.48
C LEU A 219 -17.74 9.40 -7.46
N THR A 220 -18.89 9.85 -6.96
CA THR A 220 -19.93 10.47 -7.79
C THR A 220 -20.05 11.94 -7.47
N ARG A 221 -19.78 12.81 -8.46
CA ARG A 221 -20.06 14.24 -8.37
C ARG A 221 -21.50 14.48 -8.77
N ARG A 222 -22.31 15.05 -7.86
CA ARG A 222 -23.69 15.45 -8.11
C ARG A 222 -23.76 16.85 -8.74
N ALA A 223 -24.93 17.18 -9.31
CA ALA A 223 -25.22 18.46 -9.95
C ALA A 223 -25.36 19.65 -8.97
N ASP A 224 -25.52 19.40 -7.67
CA ASP A 224 -25.61 20.43 -6.64
C ASP A 224 -24.24 21.01 -6.21
N GLY A 225 -23.13 20.41 -6.66
CA GLY A 225 -21.78 20.95 -6.55
C GLY A 225 -21.09 20.76 -5.18
N GLY A 226 -19.77 20.63 -5.20
CA GLY A 226 -18.86 20.76 -4.04
C GLY A 226 -18.42 19.47 -3.33
N LEU A 227 -19.31 18.48 -3.15
CA LEU A 227 -19.00 17.21 -2.48
C LEU A 227 -19.24 16.01 -3.42
N ALA A 228 -18.46 14.95 -3.25
CA ALA A 228 -18.66 13.69 -3.97
C ALA A 228 -19.18 12.63 -3.00
N ASP A 229 -20.12 11.81 -3.49
CA ASP A 229 -20.47 10.58 -2.80
C ASP A 229 -19.31 9.60 -2.92
N LEU A 230 -18.90 9.06 -1.78
CA LEU A 230 -17.96 7.97 -1.72
C LEU A 230 -18.72 6.65 -1.53
N GLU A 231 -18.56 5.75 -2.48
CA GLU A 231 -19.01 4.37 -2.39
C GLU A 231 -17.80 3.44 -2.38
N LEU A 232 -17.77 2.51 -1.42
CA LEU A 232 -16.74 1.48 -1.33
C LEU A 232 -17.30 0.16 -1.82
N GLY A 233 -16.52 -0.56 -2.63
CA GLY A 233 -16.81 -1.94 -3.02
C GLY A 233 -16.97 -2.84 -1.80
N ARG A 234 -17.63 -4.00 -1.98
CA ARG A 234 -17.90 -4.96 -0.88
C ARG A 234 -16.88 -6.10 -0.80
N GLY A 235 -15.84 -6.08 -1.62
CA GLY A 235 -14.90 -7.19 -1.76
C GLY A 235 -13.80 -6.89 -2.76
N ALA A 236 -13.11 -7.95 -3.19
CA ALA A 236 -12.13 -7.87 -4.26
C ALA A 236 -12.69 -7.18 -5.51
N PRO A 237 -11.88 -6.40 -6.22
CA PRO A 237 -12.34 -5.67 -7.40
C PRO A 237 -12.58 -6.62 -8.58
N ALA A 238 -13.31 -6.14 -9.59
CA ALA A 238 -13.70 -6.94 -10.75
C ALA A 238 -12.52 -7.50 -11.54
N GLU A 239 -11.37 -6.83 -11.48
CA GLU A 239 -10.10 -7.21 -12.11
C GLU A 239 -9.43 -8.41 -11.44
N ALA A 240 -9.80 -8.70 -10.19
CA ALA A 240 -9.19 -9.73 -9.37
C ALA A 240 -10.27 -10.66 -8.79
N PRO A 241 -11.07 -11.32 -9.65
CA PRO A 241 -12.14 -12.18 -9.19
C PRO A 241 -11.57 -13.32 -8.35
N GLY A 242 -12.11 -13.52 -7.14
CA GLY A 242 -11.65 -14.55 -6.23
C GLY A 242 -10.36 -14.22 -5.47
N ALA A 243 -9.85 -12.98 -5.54
CA ALA A 243 -8.73 -12.57 -4.72
C ALA A 243 -9.05 -12.74 -3.22
N ALA A 244 -8.12 -13.35 -2.49
CA ALA A 244 -8.28 -13.63 -1.07
C ALA A 244 -8.04 -12.35 -0.26
N ARG A 245 -8.91 -12.05 0.70
CA ARG A 245 -8.66 -10.97 1.67
C ARG A 245 -7.55 -11.38 2.62
N ILE A 246 -6.49 -10.58 2.70
CA ILE A 246 -5.30 -10.86 3.51
C ILE A 246 -5.09 -9.86 4.66
N ALA A 247 -5.75 -8.70 4.61
CA ALA A 247 -5.83 -7.77 5.74
C ALA A 247 -7.16 -7.03 5.77
N GLU A 248 -7.69 -6.81 6.98
CA GLU A 248 -8.87 -5.99 7.22
C GLU A 248 -8.54 -4.49 7.15
N PRO A 249 -9.56 -3.62 6.99
CA PRO A 249 -9.40 -2.18 7.12
C PRO A 249 -8.81 -1.78 8.47
N ARG A 250 -8.03 -0.70 8.49
CA ARG A 250 -7.50 -0.12 9.74
C ARG A 250 -8.55 0.67 10.49
N GLU A 251 -9.43 1.31 9.74
CA GLU A 251 -10.50 2.15 10.24
C GLU A 251 -11.83 1.58 9.76
N VAL A 252 -12.86 1.68 10.62
CA VAL A 252 -14.21 1.25 10.24
C VAL A 252 -14.75 2.20 9.18
N PRO A 253 -15.19 1.70 8.01
CA PRO A 253 -15.80 2.54 6.99
C PRO A 253 -17.08 3.19 7.53
N GLN A 254 -17.16 4.51 7.51
CA GLN A 254 -18.39 5.21 7.81
C GLN A 254 -19.34 5.12 6.60
N ARG A 255 -20.51 4.50 6.78
CA ARG A 255 -21.53 4.36 5.72
C ARG A 255 -22.05 5.75 5.31
N ASN A 256 -22.21 5.96 4.00
CA ASN A 256 -22.79 7.18 3.40
C ASN A 256 -22.07 8.47 3.80
N THR A 257 -20.74 8.47 3.74
CA THR A 257 -19.96 9.66 4.04
C THR A 257 -19.85 10.52 2.79
N LEU A 258 -20.34 11.77 2.86
CA LEU A 258 -19.92 12.80 1.91
C LEU A 258 -18.45 13.12 2.19
N VAL A 259 -17.58 12.70 1.29
CA VAL A 259 -16.14 12.91 1.46
C VAL A 259 -15.69 13.98 0.49
N ARG A 260 -14.88 14.91 1.00
CA ARG A 260 -14.03 15.74 0.15
C ARG A 260 -12.95 14.83 -0.44
N ALA A 261 -13.24 14.29 -1.61
CA ALA A 261 -12.37 13.36 -2.32
C ALA A 261 -11.62 14.03 -3.48
N PHE A 262 -12.15 15.15 -4.01
CA PHE A 262 -11.53 15.95 -5.06
C PHE A 262 -11.08 17.30 -4.51
N SER A 263 -10.01 17.84 -5.07
CA SER A 263 -9.88 19.30 -5.16
C SER A 263 -9.96 19.64 -6.64
N ALA A 264 -11.03 20.34 -7.03
CA ALA A 264 -11.11 20.95 -8.34
C ALA A 264 -10.45 22.34 -8.25
N LEU A 265 -9.62 22.69 -9.23
CA LEU A 265 -9.40 24.10 -9.56
C LEU A 265 -10.62 24.55 -10.37
N PHE A 266 -11.36 25.53 -9.85
CA PHE A 266 -12.42 26.23 -10.58
C PHE A 266 -11.82 27.23 -11.57
#